data_AF-L0KV73-F1
#
_entry.id   AF-L0KV73-F1
#
_cell.length_a   1.000
_cell.length_b   1.000
_cell.length_c   1.000
_cell.angle_alpha   90.00
_cell.angle_beta   90.00
_cell.angle_gamma   90.00
#
_symmetry.space_group_name_H-M   'P 1'
#
loop_
_entity.id
_entity.type
_entity.pdbx_description
1 polymer ?
#
loop_
_entity_poly.entity_id
_entity_poly.type
_entity_poly.pdbx_seq_one_letter_code
_entity_poly.pdbx_strand_id
1 'polypeptide(L)'
;MNYRLTIVLLVTLVLLIGMSVAAARPTYFVAFKQKYNTDSTKLDSCNTCHTSGGGSPRNPYGIAFSESGRNFASIENFDSDNDGFTNLEEINALAFPGDPKDYPQGGPQDGPQTSSGTIANETKQQQTTEITDDSREDPSPEFPVNATTEVPKSPGFEAILAVLGFSIIKGLKRKDWS
;
A
#
# COMPACT_ATOMS: atom_id res chain seq x y z
N MET A 1 34.92 -8.47 42.93
CA MET A 1 33.68 -8.51 42.13
C MET A 1 33.36 -9.96 41.82
N ASN A 2 32.17 -10.44 42.19
CA ASN A 2 31.85 -11.88 42.11
C ASN A 2 31.61 -12.24 40.64
N TYR A 3 32.48 -13.06 40.04
CA TYR A 3 32.40 -13.42 38.62
C TYR A 3 31.03 -14.00 38.23
N ARG A 4 30.35 -14.67 39.17
CA ARG A 4 28.97 -15.14 39.02
C ARG A 4 27.98 -14.00 38.82
N LEU A 5 28.11 -12.94 39.61
CA LEU A 5 27.29 -11.73 39.49
C LEU A 5 27.58 -11.00 38.18
N THR A 6 28.86 -10.92 37.78
CA THR A 6 29.28 -10.28 36.52
C THR A 6 28.76 -11.04 35.29
N ILE A 7 28.80 -12.38 35.31
CA ILE A 7 28.24 -13.22 34.23
C ILE A 7 26.74 -13.04 34.13
N VAL A 8 26.00 -13.07 35.25
CA VAL A 8 24.55 -12.84 35.24
C VAL A 8 24.22 -11.46 34.68
N LEU A 9 24.96 -10.43 35.08
CA LEU A 9 24.73 -9.06 34.61
C LEU A 9 25.00 -8.91 33.11
N LEU A 10 26.08 -9.51 32.61
CA LEU A 10 26.40 -9.52 31.17
C LEU A 10 25.36 -10.32 30.35
N VAL A 11 24.89 -11.46 30.84
CA VAL A 11 23.84 -12.25 30.18
C VAL A 11 22.52 -11.47 30.14
N THR A 12 22.14 -10.81 31.23
CA THR A 12 20.94 -9.96 31.25
C THR A 12 21.04 -8.76 30.32
N LEU A 13 22.22 -8.15 30.21
CA LEU A 13 22.45 -7.01 29.31
C LEU A 13 22.35 -7.43 27.84
N VAL A 14 22.90 -8.59 27.47
CA VAL A 14 22.81 -9.12 26.10
C VAL A 14 21.35 -9.47 25.73
N LEU A 15 20.56 -9.99 26.68
CA LEU A 15 19.14 -10.28 26.45
C LEU A 15 18.29 -9.02 26.21
N LEU A 16 18.64 -7.89 26.85
CA LEU A 16 17.91 -6.63 26.71
C LEU A 16 18.16 -5.92 25.37
N ILE A 17 19.30 -6.15 24.71
CA ILE A 17 19.68 -5.49 23.45
C ILE A 17 18.98 -6.15 22.22
N GLY A 18 18.36 -7.32 22.40
CA GLY A 18 17.76 -8.10 21.30
C GLY A 18 16.32 -7.75 20.89
N MET A 19 15.67 -6.77 21.53
CA MET A 19 14.29 -6.41 21.18
C MET A 19 14.27 -5.53 19.93
N SER A 20 14.19 -6.17 18.76
CA SER A 20 13.92 -5.48 17.50
C SER A 20 12.50 -4.91 17.53
N VAL A 21 12.35 -3.59 17.65
CA VAL A 21 11.05 -2.94 17.45
C VAL A 21 10.74 -2.97 15.94
N ALA A 22 10.13 -4.06 15.49
CA ALA A 22 9.64 -4.19 14.12
C ALA A 22 8.42 -3.27 13.93
N ALA A 23 8.65 -1.98 13.70
CA ALA A 23 7.63 -1.10 13.16
C ALA A 23 7.43 -1.49 11.69
N ALA A 24 6.55 -2.45 11.43
CA ALA A 24 6.19 -2.89 10.08
C ALA A 24 5.36 -1.80 9.39
N ARG A 25 5.99 -0.71 8.95
CA ARG A 25 5.39 0.15 7.92
C ARG A 25 5.43 -0.65 6.61
N PRO A 26 4.30 -0.89 5.93
CA PRO A 26 4.29 -1.62 4.67
C PRO A 26 5.23 -0.94 3.66
N THR A 27 6.11 -1.70 3.00
CA THR A 27 7.11 -1.20 2.04
C THR A 27 6.50 -0.29 0.97
N TYR A 28 5.30 -0.63 0.51
CA TYR A 28 4.56 0.15 -0.48
C TYR A 28 4.14 1.53 0.01
N PHE A 29 3.84 1.69 1.29
CA PHE A 29 3.46 3.00 1.82
C PHE A 29 4.68 3.94 1.87
N VAL A 30 5.85 3.41 2.24
CA VAL A 30 7.10 4.19 2.15
C VAL A 30 7.39 4.59 0.69
N ALA A 31 7.24 3.66 -0.25
CA ALA A 31 7.44 3.93 -1.67
C ALA A 31 6.45 4.97 -2.22
N PHE A 32 5.17 4.92 -1.79
CA PHE A 32 4.17 5.92 -2.14
C PHE A 32 4.62 7.32 -1.70
N LYS A 33 5.01 7.47 -0.43
CA LYS A 33 5.45 8.76 0.11
C LYS A 33 6.67 9.31 -0.60
N GLN A 34 7.65 8.46 -0.87
CA GLN A 34 8.85 8.85 -1.61
C GLN A 34 8.53 9.27 -3.05
N LYS A 35 7.64 8.55 -3.74
CA LYS A 35 7.28 8.85 -5.13
C LYS A 35 6.56 10.19 -5.27
N TYR A 36 5.66 10.50 -4.34
CA TYR A 36 4.78 11.66 -4.43
C TYR A 36 5.11 12.79 -3.44
N ASN A 37 6.18 12.64 -2.65
CA ASN A 37 6.59 13.59 -1.61
C ASN A 37 5.45 13.96 -0.64
N THR A 38 4.70 12.95 -0.18
CA THR A 38 3.51 13.14 0.68
C THR A 38 3.80 13.00 2.17
N ASP A 39 5.07 12.99 2.58
CA ASP A 39 5.48 12.98 3.98
C ASP A 39 4.85 14.14 4.77
N SER A 40 4.35 13.85 5.97
CA SER A 40 3.69 14.83 6.86
C SER A 40 2.44 15.52 6.27
N THR A 41 1.87 14.98 5.19
CA THR A 41 0.56 15.42 4.66
C THR A 41 -0.56 14.54 5.19
N LYS A 42 -1.83 14.85 4.88
CA LYS A 42 -2.95 13.96 5.20
C LYS A 42 -2.84 12.58 4.51
N LEU A 43 -2.10 12.52 3.39
CA LEU A 43 -1.79 11.29 2.66
C LEU A 43 -0.66 10.46 3.30
N ASP A 44 0.04 10.99 4.32
CA ASP A 44 0.88 10.18 5.23
C ASP A 44 -0.01 9.41 6.22
N SER A 45 -1.01 8.69 5.69
CA SER A 45 -1.94 7.87 6.43
C SER A 45 -2.15 6.53 5.73
N CYS A 46 -2.40 5.48 6.51
CA CYS A 46 -2.84 4.20 5.94
C CYS A 46 -4.14 4.33 5.15
N ASN A 47 -4.94 5.38 5.44
CA ASN A 47 -6.21 5.64 4.77
C ASN A 47 -6.06 5.94 3.28
N THR A 48 -4.85 6.30 2.82
CA THR A 48 -4.57 6.45 1.38
C THR A 48 -4.86 5.16 0.60
N CYS A 49 -4.67 3.98 1.20
CA CYS A 49 -4.91 2.69 0.54
C CYS A 49 -5.97 1.81 1.23
N HIS A 50 -6.50 2.25 2.36
CA HIS A 50 -7.35 1.45 3.25
C HIS A 50 -8.53 2.27 3.75
N THR A 51 -9.66 1.64 4.04
CA THR A 51 -10.88 2.36 4.42
C THR A 51 -10.85 2.90 5.85
N SER A 52 -10.12 2.26 6.77
CA SER A 52 -10.08 2.67 8.19
C SER A 52 -8.75 2.33 8.88
N GLY A 53 -7.65 2.47 8.15
CA GLY A 53 -6.30 2.25 8.67
C GLY A 53 -5.66 0.93 8.22
N GLY A 54 -4.39 0.74 8.56
CA GLY A 54 -3.59 -0.40 8.08
C GLY A 54 -4.19 -1.74 8.49
N GLY A 55 -4.34 -2.66 7.54
CA GLY A 55 -4.92 -3.98 7.76
C GLY A 55 -6.45 -4.05 7.66
N SER A 56 -7.14 -2.91 7.55
CA SER A 56 -8.55 -2.88 7.15
C SER A 56 -8.72 -3.23 5.65
N PRO A 57 -9.95 -3.36 5.12
CA PRO A 57 -10.16 -3.51 3.68
C PRO A 57 -9.48 -2.38 2.89
N ARG A 58 -9.06 -2.68 1.66
CA ARG A 58 -8.53 -1.65 0.77
C ARG A 58 -9.66 -0.75 0.29
N ASN A 59 -9.37 0.54 0.15
CA ASN A 59 -10.23 1.46 -0.58
C ASN A 59 -10.09 1.20 -2.10
N PRO A 60 -10.90 1.84 -2.97
CA PRO A 60 -10.80 1.66 -4.41
C PRO A 60 -9.39 1.88 -4.98
N TYR A 61 -8.68 2.95 -4.57
CA TYR A 61 -7.28 3.17 -4.94
C TYR A 61 -6.35 1.99 -4.57
N GLY A 62 -6.47 1.48 -3.35
CA GLY A 62 -5.69 0.35 -2.86
C GLY A 62 -5.99 -0.94 -3.61
N ILE A 63 -7.22 -1.11 -4.13
CA ILE A 63 -7.61 -2.22 -5.00
C ILE A 63 -6.93 -2.05 -6.37
N ALA A 64 -7.09 -0.90 -7.02
CA ALA A 64 -6.45 -0.60 -8.31
C ALA A 64 -4.91 -0.77 -8.24
N PHE A 65 -4.29 -0.30 -7.16
CA PHE A 65 -2.87 -0.50 -6.91
C PHE A 65 -2.51 -1.99 -6.78
N SER A 66 -3.34 -2.78 -6.09
CA SER A 66 -3.09 -4.21 -5.96
C SER A 66 -3.24 -4.95 -7.29
N GLU A 67 -4.21 -4.58 -8.11
CA GLU A 67 -4.54 -5.25 -9.38
C GLU A 67 -3.55 -4.88 -10.50
N SER A 68 -2.99 -3.67 -10.46
CA SER A 68 -1.93 -3.22 -11.38
C SER A 68 -0.55 -3.85 -11.12
N GLY A 69 -0.47 -4.91 -10.31
CA GLY A 69 0.80 -5.50 -9.92
C GLY A 69 1.62 -4.60 -8.98
N ARG A 70 0.97 -3.69 -8.25
CA ARG A 70 1.59 -2.76 -7.29
C ARG A 70 2.50 -1.73 -7.97
N ASN A 71 2.06 -1.26 -9.13
CA ASN A 71 2.72 -0.19 -9.87
C ASN A 71 1.88 1.09 -9.78
N PHE A 72 2.44 2.11 -9.15
CA PHE A 72 1.77 3.40 -9.00
C PHE A 72 1.53 4.09 -10.34
N ALA A 73 2.52 4.08 -11.24
CA ALA A 73 2.45 4.79 -12.52
C ALA A 73 1.34 4.25 -13.43
N SER A 74 1.04 2.95 -13.36
CA SER A 74 -0.02 2.35 -14.16
C SER A 74 -1.43 2.75 -13.76
N ILE A 75 -1.62 3.31 -12.55
CA ILE A 75 -2.93 3.75 -12.07
C ILE A 75 -3.03 5.28 -11.96
N GLU A 76 -1.96 6.04 -12.25
CA GLU A 76 -1.96 7.50 -12.09
C GLU A 76 -3.11 8.20 -12.84
N ASN A 77 -3.47 7.68 -14.02
CA ASN A 77 -4.55 8.23 -14.87
C ASN A 77 -5.93 7.59 -14.61
N PHE A 78 -6.06 6.71 -13.60
CA PHE A 78 -7.35 6.12 -13.26
C PHE A 78 -8.07 7.03 -12.28
N ASP A 79 -9.39 7.09 -12.39
CA ASP A 79 -10.29 7.62 -11.37
C ASP A 79 -10.77 6.40 -10.56
N SER A 80 -10.15 6.13 -9.41
CA SER A 80 -10.38 4.85 -8.71
C SER A 80 -11.71 4.83 -7.97
N ASP A 81 -12.16 5.96 -7.46
CA ASP A 81 -13.37 6.10 -6.66
C ASP A 81 -14.56 6.73 -7.41
N ASN A 82 -14.36 7.11 -8.68
CA ASN A 82 -15.35 7.65 -9.60
C ASN A 82 -15.89 9.01 -9.15
N ASP A 83 -14.99 9.91 -8.74
CA ASP A 83 -15.33 11.27 -8.34
C ASP A 83 -15.07 12.33 -9.43
N GLY A 84 -14.55 11.89 -10.59
CA GLY A 84 -14.26 12.72 -11.75
C GLY A 84 -12.82 13.20 -11.84
N PHE A 85 -11.94 12.83 -10.89
CA PHE A 85 -10.52 13.17 -10.90
C PHE A 85 -9.65 11.93 -11.01
N THR A 86 -8.51 12.07 -11.68
CA THR A 86 -7.52 11.00 -11.70
C THR A 86 -6.77 10.94 -10.37
N ASN A 87 -6.32 9.74 -10.00
CA ASN A 87 -5.52 9.48 -8.81
C ASN A 87 -4.34 10.47 -8.69
N LEU A 88 -3.66 10.79 -9.80
CA LEU A 88 -2.53 11.72 -9.79
C LEU A 88 -2.96 13.17 -9.51
N GLU A 89 -4.10 13.61 -10.06
CA GLU A 89 -4.66 14.94 -9.79
C GLU A 89 -4.99 15.09 -8.30
N GLU A 90 -5.61 14.06 -7.72
CA GLU A 90 -5.96 14.03 -6.31
C GLU A 90 -4.71 14.01 -5.41
N ILE A 91 -3.74 13.14 -5.69
CA ILE A 91 -2.49 13.07 -4.91
C ILE A 91 -1.76 14.41 -4.94
N ASN A 92 -1.70 15.08 -6.09
CA ASN A 92 -1.08 16.41 -6.22
C ASN A 92 -1.87 17.49 -5.47
N ALA A 93 -3.20 17.36 -5.37
CA ALA A 93 -4.07 18.23 -4.60
C ALA A 93 -4.13 17.87 -3.11
N LEU A 94 -3.39 16.84 -2.67
CA LEU A 94 -3.46 16.25 -1.34
C LEU A 94 -4.89 15.80 -0.98
N ALA A 95 -5.60 15.22 -1.94
CA ALA A 95 -6.89 14.51 -1.84
C ALA A 95 -6.66 12.99 -1.78
N PHE A 96 -7.55 12.24 -1.11
CA PHE A 96 -7.45 10.79 -0.96
C PHE A 96 -7.98 10.09 -2.21
N PRO A 97 -7.13 9.42 -3.02
CA PRO A 97 -7.49 8.90 -4.35
C PRO A 97 -8.47 7.71 -4.37
N GLY A 98 -9.04 7.39 -3.21
CA GLY A 98 -9.97 6.29 -3.02
C GLY A 98 -11.08 6.67 -2.05
N ASP A 99 -11.33 7.96 -1.83
CA ASP A 99 -12.48 8.48 -1.10
C ASP A 99 -13.23 9.50 -1.99
N PRO A 100 -14.39 9.13 -2.56
CA PRO A 100 -15.11 9.99 -3.51
C PRO A 100 -15.72 11.25 -2.87
N LYS A 101 -15.47 11.46 -1.57
CA LYS A 101 -15.86 12.65 -0.82
C LYS A 101 -14.69 13.61 -0.58
N ASP A 102 -13.48 13.24 -0.97
CA ASP A 102 -12.26 13.99 -0.72
C ASP A 102 -11.49 14.30 -2.00
N TYR A 103 -12.03 15.24 -2.78
CA TYR A 103 -11.55 15.60 -4.11
C TYR A 103 -11.02 17.04 -4.19
N PRO A 104 -10.22 17.36 -5.23
CA PRO A 104 -9.81 18.73 -5.54
C PRO A 104 -11.01 19.66 -5.68
N GLN A 105 -11.02 20.75 -4.91
CA GLN A 105 -12.10 21.73 -4.99
C GLN A 105 -11.98 22.55 -6.29
N GLY A 106 -13.01 22.47 -7.17
CA GLY A 106 -13.11 23.30 -8.38
C GLY A 106 -13.12 22.59 -9.75
N GLY A 107 -13.25 21.26 -9.80
CA GLY A 107 -13.42 20.50 -11.06
C GLY A 107 -14.84 19.96 -11.30
N PRO A 108 -15.08 19.26 -12.43
CA PRO A 108 -16.42 18.85 -12.86
C PRO A 108 -17.05 17.83 -11.90
N GLN A 109 -18.18 18.18 -11.32
CA GLN A 109 -18.96 17.26 -10.48
C GLN A 109 -19.88 16.42 -11.37
N ASP A 110 -19.63 15.11 -11.46
CA ASP A 110 -20.62 14.13 -11.95
C ASP A 110 -20.51 12.82 -11.13
N GLY A 111 -21.03 12.84 -9.90
CA GLY A 111 -21.20 11.68 -9.03
C GLY A 111 -22.25 11.93 -7.93
N PRO A 112 -22.99 10.93 -7.42
CA PRO A 112 -24.21 11.15 -6.63
C PRO A 112 -23.96 11.80 -5.26
N GLN A 113 -23.95 13.13 -5.22
CA GLN A 113 -23.94 13.89 -3.98
C GLN A 113 -25.31 13.77 -3.31
N THR A 114 -25.42 12.88 -2.32
CA THR A 114 -26.48 12.98 -1.31
C THR A 114 -26.11 14.08 -0.32
N SER A 115 -26.31 15.34 -0.73
CA SER A 115 -26.28 16.52 0.13
C SER A 115 -27.69 17.10 0.16
N SER A 116 -28.49 16.61 1.10
CA SER A 116 -29.85 17.08 1.35
C SER A 116 -29.81 18.31 2.25
N GLY A 117 -30.33 19.44 1.75
CA GLY A 117 -30.53 20.66 2.54
C GLY A 117 -30.89 21.93 1.72
N THR A 118 -32.12 21.99 1.18
CA THR A 118 -33.05 23.17 1.21
C THR A 118 -32.60 24.51 0.55
N ILE A 119 -33.29 25.22 -0.37
CA ILE A 119 -34.61 25.21 -1.05
C ILE A 119 -34.54 26.18 -2.26
N ALA A 120 -35.42 25.94 -3.25
CA ALA A 120 -36.04 26.87 -4.23
C ALA A 120 -35.39 27.06 -5.64
N ASN A 121 -36.03 26.38 -6.60
CA ASN A 121 -36.61 26.86 -7.86
C ASN A 121 -35.87 27.95 -8.68
N GLU A 122 -35.43 27.59 -9.89
CA GLU A 122 -36.08 28.13 -11.10
C GLU A 122 -35.79 27.29 -12.36
N THR A 123 -36.85 27.17 -13.16
CA THR A 123 -37.02 26.40 -14.40
C THR A 123 -36.49 27.17 -15.61
N LYS A 124 -35.66 26.55 -16.48
CA LYS A 124 -35.76 26.75 -17.95
C LYS A 124 -35.03 25.69 -18.81
N GLN A 125 -35.85 24.82 -19.43
CA GLN A 125 -35.84 24.34 -20.83
C GLN A 125 -34.57 23.68 -21.45
N GLN A 126 -34.58 22.36 -21.42
CA GLN A 126 -34.56 21.40 -22.54
C GLN A 126 -34.29 21.95 -23.97
N GLN A 127 -33.20 21.51 -24.59
CA GLN A 127 -33.12 21.36 -26.06
C GLN A 127 -32.45 20.03 -26.43
N THR A 128 -33.32 19.11 -26.85
CA THR A 128 -33.04 17.92 -27.65
C THR A 128 -32.31 18.28 -28.94
N THR A 129 -31.27 17.53 -29.28
CA THR A 129 -30.91 17.27 -30.69
C THR A 129 -30.77 15.77 -30.86
N GLU A 130 -31.74 15.21 -31.56
CA GLU A 130 -31.86 13.81 -31.97
C GLU A 130 -31.36 13.71 -33.41
N ILE A 131 -30.32 12.91 -33.67
CA ILE A 131 -30.05 12.31 -34.99
C ILE A 131 -29.50 10.90 -34.78
N THR A 132 -30.44 9.94 -34.77
CA THR A 132 -30.52 8.74 -35.62
C THR A 132 -29.24 8.04 -36.11
N ASP A 133 -29.07 6.80 -35.61
CA ASP A 133 -28.83 5.53 -36.32
C ASP A 133 -27.56 5.35 -37.19
N ASP A 134 -26.68 4.43 -36.79
CA ASP A 134 -26.31 3.29 -37.67
C ASP A 134 -25.68 2.15 -36.85
N SER A 135 -26.12 0.95 -37.16
CA SER A 135 -25.62 -0.34 -36.66
C SER A 135 -24.16 -0.59 -37.07
N ARG A 136 -23.42 -1.35 -36.25
CA ARG A 136 -22.78 -2.62 -36.67
C ARG A 136 -22.03 -3.33 -35.53
N GLU A 137 -22.02 -4.65 -35.69
CA GLU A 137 -21.59 -5.72 -34.80
C GLU A 137 -20.07 -5.81 -34.53
N ASP A 138 -19.78 -6.49 -33.42
CA ASP A 138 -18.55 -7.18 -32.92
C ASP A 138 -17.62 -7.77 -34.02
N PRO A 139 -16.29 -8.03 -33.82
CA PRO A 139 -15.74 -8.86 -32.73
C PRO A 139 -14.50 -8.33 -31.98
N SER A 140 -14.55 -8.52 -30.66
CA SER A 140 -13.48 -8.98 -29.76
C SER A 140 -12.21 -9.56 -30.41
N PRO A 141 -11.00 -9.12 -30.01
CA PRO A 141 -9.78 -9.91 -30.11
C PRO A 141 -9.55 -10.73 -28.84
N GLU A 142 -9.63 -12.05 -28.99
CA GLU A 142 -9.17 -13.04 -28.01
C GLU A 142 -7.66 -12.84 -27.74
N PHE A 143 -7.30 -12.49 -26.50
CA PHE A 143 -5.90 -12.58 -26.06
C PHE A 143 -5.66 -13.94 -25.40
N PRO A 144 -4.68 -14.72 -25.87
CA PRO A 144 -4.44 -16.08 -25.37
C PRO A 144 -3.95 -16.05 -23.92
N VAL A 145 -4.68 -16.80 -23.10
CA VAL A 145 -4.27 -17.25 -21.77
C VAL A 145 -2.96 -18.03 -21.85
N ASN A 146 -1.87 -17.48 -21.32
CA ASN A 146 -0.73 -18.30 -20.92
C ASN A 146 -0.36 -17.97 -19.49
N ALA A 147 -0.91 -18.76 -18.58
CA ALA A 147 -0.48 -18.82 -17.20
C ALA A 147 0.97 -19.29 -17.14
N THR A 148 1.83 -18.54 -16.46
CA THR A 148 2.99 -19.12 -15.80
C THR A 148 3.08 -18.49 -14.42
N THR A 149 2.60 -19.27 -13.46
CA THR A 149 2.78 -19.07 -12.03
C THR A 149 4.27 -19.21 -11.71
N GLU A 150 4.94 -18.09 -11.48
CA GLU A 150 6.24 -18.08 -10.81
C GLU A 150 6.04 -17.34 -9.51
N VAL A 151 5.70 -18.09 -8.46
CA VAL A 151 5.76 -17.61 -7.08
C VAL A 151 7.24 -17.32 -6.78
N PRO A 152 7.67 -16.05 -6.57
CA PRO A 152 8.96 -15.83 -5.96
C PRO A 152 8.86 -16.33 -4.52
N LYS A 153 9.39 -17.52 -4.27
CA LYS A 153 9.64 -18.06 -2.94
C LYS A 153 10.50 -17.03 -2.21
N SER A 154 9.92 -16.36 -1.21
CA SER A 154 10.70 -15.49 -0.33
C SER A 154 11.84 -16.33 0.28
N PRO A 155 13.10 -15.87 0.23
CA PRO A 155 14.16 -16.48 1.00
C PRO A 155 13.85 -16.24 2.48
N GLY A 156 13.21 -17.22 3.11
CA GLY A 156 13.12 -17.32 4.55
C GLY A 156 14.53 -17.31 5.15
N PHE A 157 14.61 -16.75 6.36
CA PHE A 157 15.80 -16.56 7.19
C PHE A 157 16.45 -17.88 7.68
N GLU A 158 16.75 -18.81 6.77
CA GLU A 158 17.23 -20.18 7.08
C GLU A 158 18.61 -20.44 6.45
N ALA A 159 19.55 -19.50 6.61
CA ALA A 159 20.94 -19.72 6.17
C ALA A 159 22.03 -19.11 7.07
N ILE A 160 21.72 -18.59 8.26
CA ILE A 160 22.71 -17.92 9.12
C ILE A 160 23.06 -18.70 10.41
N LEU A 161 22.52 -19.90 10.63
CA LEU A 161 22.85 -20.71 11.83
C LEU A 161 23.63 -22.00 11.56
N ALA A 162 24.34 -22.11 10.44
CA ALA A 162 25.20 -23.27 10.17
C ALA A 162 26.72 -23.01 10.33
N VAL A 163 27.17 -21.76 10.52
CA VAL A 163 28.62 -21.43 10.55
C VAL A 163 29.17 -21.18 11.97
N LEU A 164 28.32 -20.93 12.98
CA LEU A 164 28.79 -20.63 14.35
C LEU A 164 28.74 -21.83 15.32
N GLY A 165 28.10 -22.94 14.95
CA GLY A 165 27.99 -24.13 15.80
C GLY A 165 29.26 -25.00 15.87
N PHE A 166 30.16 -24.91 14.89
CA PHE A 166 31.35 -25.77 14.85
C PHE A 166 32.53 -25.27 15.71
N SER A 167 32.52 -23.99 16.12
CA SER A 167 33.62 -23.39 16.89
C SER A 167 33.53 -23.66 18.40
N ILE A 168 32.38 -24.07 18.93
CA ILE A 168 32.21 -24.32 20.38
C ILE A 168 32.58 -25.76 20.77
N ILE A 169 32.45 -26.74 19.86
CA ILE A 169 32.79 -28.14 20.18
C ILE A 169 34.31 -28.36 20.28
N LYS A 170 35.15 -27.58 19.58
CA LYS A 170 36.61 -27.72 19.66
C LYS A 170 37.26 -27.06 20.89
N GLY A 171 36.53 -26.23 21.65
CA GLY A 171 37.04 -25.54 22.84
C GLY A 171 37.04 -26.37 24.12
N LEU A 172 36.23 -27.43 24.21
CA LEU A 172 36.05 -28.22 25.43
C LEU A 172 36.97 -29.44 25.54
N LYS A 173 37.84 -29.71 24.55
CA LYS A 173 38.72 -30.89 24.54
C LYS A 173 40.22 -30.59 24.76
N ARG A 174 40.57 -29.41 25.28
CA ARG A 174 41.96 -29.10 25.69
C ARG A 174 41.99 -28.54 27.10
N LYS A 175 41.60 -29.35 28.08
CA LYS A 175 41.94 -29.06 29.47
C LYS A 175 42.06 -30.32 30.30
N ASP A 176 42.96 -31.21 29.87
CA ASP A 176 43.55 -32.26 30.71
C ASP A 176 44.94 -32.59 30.13
N TRP A 177 46.01 -32.03 30.71
CA TRP A 177 47.34 -32.66 30.93
C TRP A 177 48.39 -31.62 31.36
N SER A 178 49.08 -31.95 32.46
CA SER A 178 50.20 -31.28 33.16
C SER A 178 49.85 -30.10 34.07
#